data_AF-A0A8T3RSI2-F1
#
_entry.id   AF-A0A8T3RSI2-F1
#
_cell.length_a   1.000
_cell.length_b   1.000
_cell.length_c   1.000
_cell.angle_alpha   90.00
_cell.angle_beta   90.00
_cell.angle_gamma   90.00
#
_symmetry.space_group_name_H-M   'P 1'
#
loop_
_entity.id
_entity.type
_entity.pdbx_description
1 polymer ?
#
loop_
_entity_poly.entity_id
_entity_poly.type
_entity_poly.pdbx_seq_one_letter_code
_entity_poly.pdbx_strand_id
1 'polypeptide(L)'
;MMTGPCVQAPAAETNAWRIPGDTPRLPQNEVHVWRIDLTAQEERRLQALLTPQERARAARFRVANALRQFVVTRATLRLLLAGYLH
;
A
#
# COMPACT_ATOMS: atom_id res chain seq x y z
N MET A 1 26.35 -31.90 7.90
CA MET A 1 25.71 -31.27 6.72
C MET A 1 24.25 -31.04 7.08
N MET A 2 23.86 -29.78 7.30
CA MET A 2 22.53 -29.40 7.81
C MET A 2 21.52 -29.34 6.66
N THR A 3 20.52 -30.23 6.69
CA THR A 3 19.28 -30.11 5.93
C THR A 3 18.36 -29.10 6.63
N GLY A 4 18.30 -27.87 6.13
CA GLY A 4 17.27 -26.91 6.55
C GLY A 4 15.90 -27.31 5.97
N PRO A 5 14.79 -27.18 6.72
CA PRO A 5 13.47 -27.52 6.20
C PRO A 5 13.09 -26.53 5.10
N CYS A 6 12.68 -27.06 3.96
CA CYS A 6 12.05 -26.28 2.90
C CYS A 6 10.69 -25.79 3.42
N VAL A 7 10.51 -24.49 3.58
CA VAL A 7 9.20 -23.89 3.84
C VAL A 7 8.31 -24.19 2.63
N GLN A 8 7.37 -25.11 2.81
CA GLN A 8 6.31 -25.33 1.84
C GLN A 8 5.28 -24.22 2.01
N ALA A 9 5.03 -23.45 0.96
CA ALA A 9 3.93 -22.52 0.91
C ALA A 9 2.60 -23.32 0.91
N PRO A 10 1.63 -22.98 1.79
CA PRO A 10 0.35 -23.68 1.79
C PRO A 10 -0.37 -23.47 0.45
N ALA A 11 -1.07 -24.52 0.00
CA ALA A 11 -1.90 -24.50 -1.19
C ALA A 11 -2.89 -23.32 -1.13
N ALA A 12 -3.12 -22.70 -2.28
CA ALA A 12 -3.89 -21.47 -2.44
C ALA A 12 -5.34 -21.61 -1.92
N GLU A 13 -5.53 -21.35 -0.62
CA GLU A 13 -6.81 -20.92 -0.09
C GLU A 13 -7.13 -19.56 -0.70
N THR A 14 -8.33 -19.40 -1.24
CA THR A 14 -8.85 -18.16 -1.80
C THR A 14 -8.61 -17.01 -0.80
N ASN A 15 -7.53 -16.27 -1.01
CA ASN A 15 -7.00 -15.31 -0.05
C ASN A 15 -7.98 -14.14 0.09
N ALA A 16 -8.90 -14.25 1.05
CA ALA A 16 -9.86 -13.23 1.38
C ALA A 16 -9.12 -12.08 2.07
N TRP A 17 -8.62 -11.14 1.26
CA TRP A 17 -8.11 -9.86 1.73
C TRP A 17 -9.12 -9.23 2.69
N ARG A 18 -8.72 -9.09 3.95
CA ARG A 18 -9.59 -8.54 4.99
C ARG A 18 -9.58 -7.02 4.90
N ILE A 19 -10.74 -6.43 5.20
CA ILE A 19 -10.88 -4.99 5.42
C ILE A 19 -10.74 -4.78 6.93
N PRO A 20 -9.63 -4.21 7.42
CA PRO A 20 -9.46 -3.97 8.85
C PRO A 20 -10.34 -2.81 9.32
N GLY A 21 -10.89 -2.91 10.53
CA GLY A 21 -11.68 -1.84 11.15
C GLY A 21 -10.82 -0.72 11.72
N ASP A 22 -9.68 -1.09 12.33
CA ASP A 22 -8.65 -0.18 12.85
C ASP A 22 -7.27 -0.54 12.27
N THR A 23 -6.28 0.34 12.40
CA THR A 23 -4.91 0.00 11.99
C THR A 23 -4.38 -1.16 12.83
N PRO A 24 -4.04 -2.32 12.22
CA PRO A 24 -3.53 -3.47 12.97
C PRO A 24 -2.16 -3.14 13.57
N ARG A 25 -1.85 -3.63 14.77
CA ARG A 25 -0.49 -3.53 15.34
C ARG A 25 0.49 -4.29 14.46
N LEU A 26 1.70 -3.76 14.27
CA LEU A 26 2.79 -4.38 13.51
C LEU A 26 3.89 -4.89 14.46
N PRO A 27 3.93 -6.20 14.77
CA PRO A 27 4.98 -6.80 15.60
C PRO A 27 6.38 -6.73 14.97
N GLN A 28 7.43 -6.87 15.79
CA GLN A 28 8.84 -6.62 15.41
C GLN A 28 9.36 -7.47 14.23
N ASN A 29 8.72 -8.60 13.91
CA ASN A 29 9.16 -9.51 12.84
C ASN A 29 8.05 -9.81 11.82
N GLU A 30 7.08 -8.90 11.67
CA GLU A 30 5.96 -9.09 10.75
C GLU A 30 5.95 -8.05 9.63
N VAL A 31 5.29 -8.39 8.54
CA VAL A 31 5.06 -7.49 7.40
C VAL A 31 3.59 -7.50 7.06
N HIS A 32 2.99 -6.32 7.05
CA HIS A 32 1.64 -6.16 6.52
C HIS A 32 1.67 -5.88 5.03
N VAL A 33 0.99 -6.73 4.27
CA VAL A 33 0.74 -6.51 2.84
C VAL A 33 -0.66 -5.94 2.69
N TRP A 34 -0.79 -4.89 1.88
CA TRP A 34 -2.05 -4.19 1.63
C TRP A 34 -2.42 -4.26 0.14
N ARG A 35 -3.72 -4.42 -0.14
CA ARG A 35 -4.30 -4.34 -1.48
C ARG A 35 -5.23 -3.13 -1.54
N ILE A 36 -5.09 -2.33 -2.59
CA ILE A 36 -5.91 -1.15 -2.82
C ILE A 36 -6.48 -1.16 -4.22
N ASP A 37 -7.67 -0.59 -4.37
CA ASP A 37 -8.23 -0.27 -5.67
C ASP A 37 -7.64 1.06 -6.17
N LEU A 38 -7.10 1.05 -7.39
CA LEU A 38 -6.49 2.22 -8.02
C LEU A 38 -7.49 3.06 -8.83
N THR A 39 -8.74 2.61 -8.96
CA THR A 39 -9.75 3.20 -9.83
C THR A 39 -10.83 3.99 -9.09
N ALA A 40 -11.13 3.64 -7.84
CA ALA A 40 -12.30 4.12 -7.10
C ALA A 40 -12.09 5.44 -6.33
N GLN A 41 -10.90 6.04 -6.37
CA GLN A 41 -10.50 7.09 -5.43
C GLN A 41 -10.52 8.49 -6.03
N GLU A 42 -10.97 9.46 -5.23
CA GLU A 42 -11.14 10.86 -5.63
C GLU A 42 -9.80 11.61 -5.62
N GLU A 43 -9.18 11.70 -6.80
CA GLU A 43 -7.79 12.15 -7.00
C GLU A 43 -7.46 13.48 -6.29
N ARG A 44 -8.38 14.45 -6.34
CA ARG A 44 -8.14 15.80 -5.83
C ARG A 44 -7.87 15.83 -4.32
N ARG A 45 -8.59 15.01 -3.54
CA ARG A 45 -8.38 14.90 -2.09
C ARG A 45 -7.05 14.22 -1.79
N LEU A 46 -6.69 13.20 -2.56
CA LEU A 46 -5.44 12.46 -2.39
C LEU A 46 -4.20 13.30 -2.70
N GLN A 47 -4.25 14.17 -3.72
CA GLN A 47 -3.15 15.08 -4.03
C GLN A 47 -2.76 16.01 -2.86
N ALA A 48 -3.73 16.34 -1.99
CA ALA A 48 -3.47 17.17 -0.80
C ALA A 48 -2.61 16.44 0.25
N LEU A 49 -2.64 15.10 0.26
CA LEU A 49 -1.86 14.29 1.21
C LEU A 49 -0.39 14.13 0.80
N LEU A 50 -0.07 14.37 -0.48
CA LEU A 50 1.29 14.22 -0.99
C LEU A 50 2.22 15.32 -0.45
N THR A 51 3.51 15.03 -0.37
CA THR A 51 4.53 16.05 -0.13
C THR A 51 4.79 16.88 -1.39
N PRO A 52 5.49 18.04 -1.28
CA PRO A 52 5.91 18.79 -2.45
C PRO A 52 6.74 17.95 -3.45
N GLN A 53 7.64 17.10 -2.94
CA GLN A 53 8.46 16.23 -3.78
C GLN A 53 7.63 15.17 -4.51
N GLU A 54 6.65 14.59 -3.83
CA GLU A 54 5.75 13.59 -4.42
C GLU A 54 4.85 14.23 -5.48
N ARG A 55 4.32 15.44 -5.23
CA ARG A 55 3.60 16.22 -6.25
C ARG A 55 4.48 16.55 -7.46
N ALA A 56 5.72 16.95 -7.23
CA ALA A 56 6.67 17.24 -8.31
C ALA A 56 6.97 15.98 -9.15
N ARG A 57 7.02 14.80 -8.52
CA ARG A 57 7.15 13.52 -9.23
C ARG A 57 5.88 13.16 -9.99
N ALA A 58 4.71 13.36 -9.40
CA ALA A 58 3.42 13.14 -10.05
C ALA A 58 3.31 13.97 -11.34
N ALA A 59 3.67 15.25 -11.30
CA ALA A 59 3.63 16.15 -12.45
C ALA A 59 4.50 15.71 -13.65
N ARG A 60 5.42 14.74 -13.48
CA ARG A 60 6.26 14.21 -14.57
C ARG A 60 5.57 13.10 -15.37
N PHE A 61 4.46 12.55 -14.89
CA PHE A 61 3.72 11.52 -15.61
C PHE A 61 2.94 12.13 -16.79
N ARG A 62 3.19 11.62 -17.99
CA ARG A 62 2.47 12.04 -19.22
C ARG A 62 1.20 11.24 -19.48
N VAL A 63 1.11 10.04 -18.91
CA VAL A 63 -0.05 9.15 -19.06
C VAL A 63 -0.98 9.38 -17.87
N ALA A 64 -2.20 9.88 -18.13
CA ALA A 64 -3.16 10.23 -17.10
C ALA A 64 -3.49 9.07 -16.15
N ASN A 65 -3.56 7.84 -16.67
CA ASN A 65 -3.83 6.68 -15.83
C ASN A 65 -2.66 6.36 -14.88
N ALA A 66 -1.42 6.48 -15.35
CA ALA A 66 -0.24 6.27 -14.53
C ALA A 66 -0.08 7.36 -13.46
N LEU A 67 -0.42 8.62 -13.80
CA LEU A 67 -0.51 9.72 -12.84
C LEU A 67 -1.49 9.39 -11.72
N ARG A 68 -2.73 9.01 -12.07
CA ARG A 68 -3.76 8.64 -11.08
C ARG A 68 -3.31 7.50 -10.18
N GLN A 69 -2.80 6.42 -10.77
CA GLN A 69 -2.30 5.26 -10.02
C GLN A 69 -1.19 5.67 -9.04
N PHE A 70 -0.24 6.51 -9.48
CA PHE A 70 0.83 7.01 -8.62
C PHE A 70 0.28 7.82 -7.44
N VAL A 71 -0.64 8.76 -7.69
CA VAL A 71 -1.26 9.58 -6.64
C VAL A 71 -2.00 8.71 -5.63
N VAL A 72 -2.83 7.77 -6.11
CA VAL A 72 -3.59 6.85 -5.25
C VAL A 72 -2.65 6.02 -4.39
N THR A 73 -1.70 5.30 -4.99
CA THR A 73 -0.76 4.47 -4.24
C THR A 73 0.01 5.27 -3.20
N ARG A 74 0.51 6.46 -3.56
CA ARG A 74 1.34 7.23 -2.65
C ARG A 74 0.55 7.86 -1.50
N ALA A 75 -0.65 8.38 -1.79
CA ALA A 75 -1.55 8.91 -0.77
C ALA A 75 -1.98 7.80 0.21
N THR A 76 -2.36 6.61 -0.29
CA THR A 76 -2.71 5.49 0.58
C THR A 76 -1.55 5.07 1.47
N LEU A 77 -0.32 4.98 0.94
CA LEU A 77 0.84 4.65 1.76
C LEU A 77 1.03 5.64 2.92
N ARG A 78 0.83 6.94 2.69
CA ARG A 78 0.93 7.96 3.76
C ARG A 78 -0.13 7.77 4.83
N LEU A 79 -1.37 7.46 4.44
CA LEU A 79 -2.46 7.18 5.37
C LEU A 79 -2.17 5.91 6.19
N LEU A 80 -1.70 4.84 5.54
CA LEU A 80 -1.34 3.60 6.22
C LEU A 80 -0.23 3.86 7.24
N LEU A 81 0.87 4.50 6.83
CA LEU A 81 1.99 4.80 7.72
C LEU A 81 1.58 5.71 8.89
N ALA A 82 0.70 6.70 8.69
CA ALA A 82 0.20 7.54 9.77
C ALA A 82 -0.49 6.72 10.87
N GLY A 83 -1.21 5.66 10.52
CA GLY A 83 -1.84 4.75 11.47
C GLY A 83 -0.86 3.84 12.23
N TYR A 84 0.42 3.78 11.83
CA TYR A 84 1.46 3.03 12.55
C TYR A 84 2.31 3.91 13.47
N LEU A 85 2.15 5.24 13.43
CA LEU A 85 2.99 6.20 14.17
C LEU A 85 2.39 6.60 15.53
N HIS A 86 1.75 5.67 16.23
CA HIS A 86 1.11 5.94 17.52
C HIS A 86 2.12 6.02 18.67
#